data_AF-L7FE07-F1
#
_entry.id   AF-L7FE07-F1
#
_cell.length_a   1.000
_cell.length_b   1.000
_cell.length_c   1.000
_cell.angle_alpha   90.00
_cell.angle_beta   90.00
_cell.angle_gamma   90.00
#
_symmetry.space_group_name_H-M   'P 1'
#
loop_
_entity.id
_entity.type
_entity.pdbx_description
1 polymer ?
#
loop_
_entity_poly.entity_id
_entity_poly.type
_entity_poly.pdbx_seq_one_letter_code
_entity_poly.pdbx_strand_id
1 'polypeptide(L)'
;MTGRTRVVINRVRRLEIAVDLPFEEFRQRYEQAVPFFDPGLFGDLDPDRTDWATIRRITDQQAPHDFLLYWRGETDLMMRLAGHATRCTAYLMGNHTIAERMYRHNPGAMLYAPLRTTIYEDHDDRLWFSVDQPSTRFSSFDDPEIAEVGVYLDAKLAGLFTTLGLGVPAGLTRWMGTGDRRQLS
;
A
#
# COMPACT_ATOMS: atom_id res chain seq x y z
N MET A 1 -10.46 -10.27 -37.12
CA MET A 1 -10.32 -10.64 -35.70
C MET A 1 -10.64 -9.44 -34.82
N THR A 2 -11.92 -9.06 -34.78
CA THR A 2 -12.43 -7.88 -34.08
C THR A 2 -12.26 -8.04 -32.55
N GLY A 3 -11.43 -7.17 -31.97
CA GLY A 3 -11.43 -6.74 -30.56
C GLY A 3 -10.96 -7.74 -29.48
N ARG A 4 -9.65 -7.84 -29.21
CA ARG A 4 -9.11 -8.46 -27.97
C ARG A 4 -8.71 -7.43 -26.91
N THR A 5 -9.33 -6.25 -26.91
CA THR A 5 -9.04 -5.20 -25.93
C THR A 5 -10.21 -5.07 -24.97
N ARG A 6 -9.94 -5.23 -23.66
CA ARG A 6 -10.90 -4.90 -22.60
C ARG A 6 -10.54 -3.53 -22.05
N VAL A 7 -11.49 -2.60 -22.09
CA VAL A 7 -11.36 -1.28 -21.46
C VAL A 7 -12.18 -1.29 -20.18
N VAL A 8 -11.55 -0.91 -19.07
CA VAL A 8 -12.21 -0.80 -17.75
C VAL A 8 -12.07 0.64 -17.28
N ILE A 9 -13.20 1.29 -16.97
CA ILE A 9 -13.19 2.61 -16.35
C ILE A 9 -12.93 2.40 -14.85
N ASN A 10 -11.83 2.97 -14.35
CA ASN A 10 -11.44 2.89 -12.96
C ASN A 10 -11.57 4.27 -12.29
N ARG A 11 -12.45 4.39 -11.28
CA ARG A 11 -12.62 5.61 -10.48
C ARG A 11 -11.98 5.38 -9.11
N VAL A 12 -11.02 6.21 -8.77
CA VAL A 12 -10.20 6.04 -7.56
C VAL A 12 -10.27 7.29 -6.70
N ARG A 13 -10.36 7.11 -5.39
CA ARG A 13 -10.17 8.20 -4.43
C ARG A 13 -8.70 8.29 -4.08
N ARG A 14 -8.05 9.40 -4.43
CA ARG A 14 -6.74 9.74 -3.90
C ARG A 14 -6.89 10.34 -2.50
N LEU A 15 -6.04 9.90 -1.58
CA LEU A 15 -5.90 10.47 -0.25
C LEU A 15 -4.59 11.27 -0.24
N GLU A 16 -4.65 12.52 0.17
CA GLU A 16 -3.50 13.41 0.38
C GLU A 16 -3.61 13.91 1.82
N ILE A 17 -2.67 13.48 2.66
CA ILE A 17 -2.68 13.77 4.09
C ILE A 17 -1.56 14.74 4.38
N ALA A 18 -1.90 15.88 4.96
CA ALA A 18 -0.92 16.86 5.41
C ALA A 18 -0.06 16.25 6.52
N VAL A 19 1.23 16.56 6.51
CA VAL A 19 2.21 16.07 7.46
C VAL A 19 2.86 17.26 8.17
N ASP A 20 2.71 17.32 9.48
CA ASP A 20 3.27 18.39 10.32
C ASP A 20 4.69 18.05 10.81
N LEU A 21 5.55 17.58 9.90
CA LEU A 21 6.95 17.22 10.16
C LEU A 21 7.85 17.62 8.98
N PRO A 22 9.16 17.85 9.22
CA PRO A 22 10.12 18.00 8.13
C PRO A 22 10.18 16.76 7.23
N PHE A 23 10.42 16.96 5.93
CA PHE A 23 10.46 15.90 4.92
C PHE A 23 11.31 14.68 5.32
N GLU A 24 12.57 14.91 5.72
CA GLU A 24 13.49 13.81 6.08
C GLU A 24 13.06 13.07 7.34
N GLU A 25 12.51 13.80 8.32
CA GLU A 25 12.04 13.22 9.57
C GLU A 25 10.83 12.30 9.32
N PHE A 26 9.84 12.79 8.56
CA PHE A 26 8.69 11.97 8.22
C PHE A 26 9.08 10.78 7.34
N ARG A 27 9.96 10.99 6.35
CA ARG A 27 10.48 9.93 5.49
C ARG A 27 11.13 8.81 6.31
N GLN A 28 12.01 9.17 7.23
CA GLN A 28 12.66 8.21 8.11
C GLN A 28 11.63 7.44 8.97
N ARG A 29 10.65 8.15 9.54
CA ARG A 29 9.58 7.52 10.33
C ARG A 29 8.73 6.56 9.50
N TYR A 30 8.42 6.92 8.26
CA TYR A 30 7.68 6.07 7.33
C TYR A 30 8.47 4.80 6.98
N GLU A 31 9.74 4.92 6.63
CA GLU A 31 10.60 3.78 6.28
C GLU A 31 10.90 2.87 7.48
N GLN A 32 10.87 3.40 8.70
CA GLN A 32 10.94 2.60 9.93
C GLN A 32 9.63 1.85 10.22
N ALA A 33 8.48 2.49 10.00
CA ALA A 33 7.18 1.87 10.19
C ALA A 33 6.87 0.82 9.10
N VAL A 34 7.44 1.00 7.91
CA VAL A 34 7.28 0.13 6.75
C VAL A 34 8.67 -0.29 6.24
N PRO A 35 9.30 -1.30 6.85
CA PRO A 35 10.64 -1.72 6.48
C PRO A 35 10.74 -2.19 5.02
N PHE A 36 11.92 -2.09 4.43
CA PHE A 36 12.18 -2.68 3.11
C PHE A 36 12.06 -4.20 3.15
N PHE A 37 11.44 -4.75 2.11
CA PHE A 37 11.40 -6.18 1.86
C PHE A 37 12.82 -6.70 1.62
N ASP A 38 13.25 -7.64 2.47
CA ASP A 38 14.51 -8.35 2.30
C ASP A 38 14.24 -9.76 1.74
N PRO A 39 14.50 -10.00 0.43
CA PRO A 39 14.31 -11.31 -0.17
C PRO A 39 15.19 -12.39 0.48
N GLY A 40 16.33 -12.03 1.09
CA GLY A 40 17.25 -12.95 1.74
C GLY A 40 16.62 -13.70 2.92
N LEU A 41 15.62 -13.11 3.58
CA LEU A 41 14.90 -13.74 4.69
C LEU A 41 13.95 -14.85 4.26
N PHE A 42 13.56 -14.88 2.99
CA PHE A 42 12.63 -15.86 2.43
C PHE A 42 13.33 -17.04 1.78
N GLY A 43 14.67 -17.01 1.71
CA GLY A 43 15.48 -18.10 1.17
C GLY A 43 15.16 -18.40 -0.29
N ASP A 44 15.19 -19.68 -0.62
CA ASP A 44 14.82 -20.18 -1.94
C ASP A 44 13.29 -20.27 -2.05
N LEU A 45 12.71 -19.55 -3.00
CA LEU A 45 11.27 -19.57 -3.28
C LEU A 45 10.91 -20.78 -4.17
N ASP A 46 11.37 -21.95 -3.74
CA ASP A 46 11.09 -23.24 -4.36
C ASP A 46 9.88 -23.88 -3.64
N PRO A 47 8.76 -24.14 -4.34
CA PRO A 47 7.58 -24.78 -3.77
C PRO A 47 7.84 -26.15 -3.11
N ASP A 48 8.91 -26.85 -3.50
CA ASP A 48 9.29 -28.14 -2.90
C ASP A 48 10.04 -27.98 -1.57
N ARG A 49 10.50 -26.75 -1.25
CA ARG A 49 11.38 -26.45 -0.10
C ARG A 49 10.78 -25.46 0.88
N THR A 50 9.90 -24.57 0.41
CA THR A 50 9.31 -23.50 1.21
C THR A 50 7.79 -23.51 1.06
N ASP A 51 7.09 -23.74 2.16
CA ASP A 51 5.63 -23.68 2.18
C ASP A 51 5.10 -22.26 2.43
N TRP A 52 3.83 -22.04 2.07
CA TRP A 52 3.18 -20.74 2.23
C TRP A 52 3.03 -20.33 3.71
N ALA A 53 2.97 -21.29 4.63
CA ALA A 53 2.92 -21.01 6.07
C ALA A 53 4.20 -20.34 6.55
N THR A 54 5.36 -20.77 6.05
CA THR A 54 6.66 -20.17 6.31
C THR A 54 6.73 -18.74 5.78
N ILE A 55 6.27 -18.50 4.54
CA ILE A 55 6.21 -17.16 3.95
C ILE A 55 5.35 -16.21 4.80
N ARG A 56 4.17 -16.66 5.25
CA ARG A 56 3.30 -15.87 6.15
C ARG A 56 3.99 -15.53 7.46
N ARG A 57 4.57 -16.54 8.14
CA ARG A 57 5.26 -16.34 9.41
C ARG A 57 6.41 -15.34 9.30
N ILE A 58 7.24 -15.43 8.26
CA ILE A 58 8.35 -14.49 8.04
C ILE A 58 7.78 -13.09 7.79
N THR A 59 6.75 -12.97 6.95
CA THR A 59 6.13 -11.67 6.66
C THR A 59 5.55 -11.01 7.91
N ASP A 60 4.85 -11.75 8.75
CA ASP A 60 4.28 -11.24 10.01
C ASP A 60 5.38 -10.71 10.96
N GLN A 61 6.57 -11.30 10.92
CA GLN A 61 7.73 -10.85 11.69
C GLN A 61 8.39 -9.59 11.10
N GLN A 62 8.38 -9.44 9.78
CA GLN A 62 9.07 -8.35 9.09
C GLN A 62 8.20 -7.12 8.87
N ALA A 63 6.87 -7.25 8.91
CA ALA A 63 5.91 -6.19 8.63
C ALA A 63 5.20 -5.74 9.93
N PRO A 64 5.86 -4.96 10.82
CA PRO A 64 5.33 -4.59 12.15
C PRO A 64 4.00 -3.82 12.08
N HIS A 65 3.75 -3.15 10.96
CA HIS A 65 2.50 -2.44 10.67
C HIS A 65 1.84 -2.95 9.38
N ASP A 66 1.92 -4.28 9.17
CA ASP A 66 1.30 -5.02 8.06
C ASP A 66 1.85 -4.73 6.66
N PHE A 67 2.81 -3.81 6.48
CA PHE A 67 3.36 -3.44 5.19
C PHE A 67 4.89 -3.51 5.13
N LEU A 68 5.39 -3.76 3.91
CA LEU A 68 6.79 -3.70 3.51
C LEU A 68 6.96 -2.81 2.27
N LEU A 69 8.15 -2.21 2.12
CA LEU A 69 8.55 -1.49 0.91
C LEU A 69 9.23 -2.42 -0.09
N TYR A 70 8.70 -2.51 -1.30
CA TYR A 70 9.29 -3.26 -2.42
C TYR A 70 10.12 -2.39 -3.35
N TRP A 71 9.92 -1.08 -3.31
CA TRP A 71 10.65 -0.12 -4.11
C TRP A 71 10.59 1.29 -3.51
N ARG A 72 11.63 2.07 -3.76
CA ARG A 72 11.73 3.50 -3.50
C ARG A 72 12.43 4.18 -4.67
N GLY A 73 11.98 5.39 -5.02
CA GLY A 73 12.68 6.25 -5.95
C GLY A 73 12.58 7.72 -5.57
N GLU A 74 13.72 8.39 -5.59
CA GLU A 74 13.82 9.85 -5.46
C GLU A 74 13.44 10.48 -6.81
N THR A 75 12.15 10.76 -6.98
CA THR A 75 11.60 11.20 -8.28
C THR A 75 11.92 12.66 -8.61
N ASP A 76 12.21 13.45 -7.58
CA ASP A 76 12.60 14.85 -7.69
C ASP A 76 13.97 15.06 -8.33
N LEU A 77 14.91 14.11 -8.20
CA LEU A 77 16.29 14.27 -8.69
C LEU A 77 16.36 14.66 -10.17
N MET A 78 15.55 14.00 -11.01
CA MET A 78 15.47 14.34 -12.43
C MET A 78 14.74 15.66 -12.68
N MET A 79 13.73 15.97 -11.86
CA MET A 79 12.95 17.22 -11.99
C MET A 79 13.77 18.45 -11.58
N ARG A 80 14.74 18.28 -10.67
CA ARG A 80 15.71 19.33 -10.31
C ARG A 80 16.54 19.79 -11.50
N LEU A 81 16.89 18.89 -12.43
CA LEU A 81 17.59 19.25 -13.66
C LEU A 81 16.74 20.15 -14.59
N ALA A 82 15.42 20.10 -14.44
CA ALA A 82 14.48 20.98 -15.14
C ALA A 82 14.13 22.26 -14.34
N GLY A 83 14.80 22.51 -13.20
CA GLY A 83 14.62 23.71 -12.37
C GLY A 83 13.56 23.61 -11.27
N HIS A 84 12.98 22.42 -11.02
CA HIS A 84 12.04 22.21 -9.92
C HIS A 84 12.77 22.01 -8.58
N ALA A 85 12.32 22.67 -7.51
CA ALA A 85 12.97 22.61 -6.19
C ALA A 85 12.29 21.65 -5.19
N THR A 86 11.00 21.37 -5.37
CA THR A 86 10.16 20.55 -4.47
C THR A 86 10.64 19.09 -4.42
N ARG A 87 10.77 18.54 -3.22
CA ARG A 87 11.12 17.13 -3.02
C ARG A 87 9.94 16.21 -3.28
N CYS A 88 10.24 15.00 -3.75
CA CYS A 88 9.25 13.94 -3.96
C CYS A 88 9.93 12.56 -4.00
N THR A 89 9.62 11.74 -3.00
CA THR A 89 10.00 10.32 -2.98
C THR A 89 8.75 9.48 -3.23
N ALA A 90 8.83 8.56 -4.20
CA ALA A 90 7.78 7.61 -4.49
C ALA A 90 8.15 6.22 -3.97
N TYR A 91 7.15 5.45 -3.59
CA TYR A 91 7.32 4.12 -3.01
C TYR A 91 6.32 3.12 -3.59
N LEU A 92 6.68 1.84 -3.46
CA LEU A 92 5.78 0.71 -3.61
C LEU A 92 5.68 -0.03 -2.27
N MET A 93 4.55 0.12 -1.58
CA MET A 93 4.27 -0.42 -0.26
C MET A 93 3.19 -1.50 -0.32
N GLY A 94 3.42 -2.66 0.28
CA GLY A 94 2.40 -3.72 0.28
C GLY A 94 2.72 -4.87 1.20
N ASN A 95 1.91 -5.92 1.08
CA ASN A 95 2.12 -7.18 1.79
C ASN A 95 1.72 -8.31 0.85
N HIS A 96 2.68 -9.16 0.48
CA HIS A 96 2.45 -10.21 -0.50
C HIS A 96 1.50 -11.30 0.02
N THR A 97 1.38 -11.48 1.34
CA THR A 97 0.40 -12.41 1.93
C THR A 97 -1.05 -11.90 1.83
N ILE A 98 -1.23 -10.57 1.85
CA ILE A 98 -2.52 -9.94 1.56
C ILE A 98 -2.77 -9.94 0.04
N ALA A 99 -1.75 -9.62 -0.76
CA ALA A 99 -1.86 -9.60 -2.22
C ALA A 99 -2.24 -10.96 -2.80
N GLU A 100 -1.71 -12.06 -2.25
CA GLU A 100 -2.06 -13.43 -2.65
C GLU A 100 -3.58 -13.69 -2.57
N ARG A 101 -4.27 -13.10 -1.59
CA ARG A 101 -5.73 -13.23 -1.45
C ARG A 101 -6.47 -12.68 -2.66
N MET A 102 -5.96 -11.64 -3.32
CA MET A 102 -6.53 -11.12 -4.57
C MET A 102 -6.02 -11.92 -5.78
N TYR A 103 -4.73 -12.28 -5.76
CA TYR A 103 -4.04 -12.96 -6.86
C TYR A 103 -4.72 -14.29 -7.23
N ARG A 104 -5.18 -15.07 -6.23
CA ARG A 104 -5.88 -16.33 -6.46
C ARG A 104 -7.20 -16.20 -7.25
N HIS A 105 -7.82 -15.01 -7.24
CA HIS A 105 -9.04 -14.73 -8.02
C HIS A 105 -8.71 -14.09 -9.36
N ASN A 106 -7.81 -13.09 -9.35
CA ASN A 106 -7.36 -12.42 -10.56
C ASN A 106 -5.92 -11.92 -10.43
N PRO A 107 -4.95 -12.57 -11.11
CA PRO A 107 -3.55 -12.13 -11.15
C PRO A 107 -3.36 -10.71 -11.67
N GLY A 108 -4.31 -10.18 -12.45
CA GLY A 108 -4.32 -8.78 -12.91
C GLY A 108 -4.40 -7.77 -11.77
N ALA A 109 -4.79 -8.17 -10.55
CA ALA A 109 -4.70 -7.35 -9.34
C ALA A 109 -3.28 -6.83 -9.07
N MET A 110 -2.25 -7.53 -9.57
CA MET A 110 -0.86 -7.08 -9.45
C MET A 110 -0.53 -5.79 -10.22
N LEU A 111 -1.45 -5.29 -11.05
CA LEU A 111 -1.33 -3.93 -11.59
C LEU A 111 -1.34 -2.86 -10.48
N TYR A 112 -1.99 -3.14 -9.35
CA TYR A 112 -2.20 -2.18 -8.26
C TYR A 112 -1.67 -2.65 -6.88
N ALA A 113 -1.10 -3.85 -6.81
CA ALA A 113 -0.36 -4.34 -5.65
C ALA A 113 1.12 -4.46 -6.02
N PRO A 114 2.07 -4.02 -5.18
CA PRO A 114 1.90 -3.18 -3.98
C PRO A 114 1.26 -1.81 -4.28
N LEU A 115 0.73 -1.17 -3.24
CA LEU A 115 0.16 0.18 -3.31
C LEU A 115 1.27 1.21 -3.59
N ARG A 116 0.95 2.23 -4.39
CA ARG A 116 1.86 3.37 -4.62
C ARG A 116 1.62 4.43 -3.55
N THR A 117 2.70 4.91 -2.93
CA THR A 117 2.65 6.06 -2.02
C THR A 117 3.67 7.11 -2.46
N THR A 118 3.44 8.36 -2.06
CA THR A 118 4.42 9.45 -2.26
C THR A 118 4.53 10.31 -1.02
N ILE A 119 5.75 10.76 -0.73
CA ILE A 119 6.04 11.85 0.20
C ILE A 119 6.54 13.01 -0.64
N TYR A 120 5.85 14.14 -0.65
CA TYR A 120 6.21 15.28 -1.50
C TYR A 120 5.90 16.63 -0.88
N GLU A 121 6.63 17.64 -1.32
CA GLU A 121 6.35 19.05 -1.02
C GLU A 121 5.46 19.64 -2.11
N ASP A 122 4.45 20.42 -1.72
CA ASP A 122 3.70 21.26 -2.66
C ASP A 122 4.41 22.61 -2.91
N HIS A 123 3.76 23.51 -3.66
CA HIS A 123 4.32 24.82 -4.00
C HIS A 123 4.34 25.82 -2.84
N ASP A 124 3.66 25.51 -1.73
CA ASP A 124 3.63 26.32 -0.51
C ASP A 124 4.54 25.68 0.58
N ASP A 125 5.49 24.83 0.19
CA ASP A 125 6.41 24.08 1.04
C ASP A 125 5.71 23.19 2.09
N ARG A 126 4.46 22.76 1.84
CA ARG A 126 3.75 21.83 2.72
C ARG A 126 4.05 20.39 2.34
N LEU A 127 4.24 19.56 3.36
CA LEU A 127 4.53 18.14 3.19
C LEU A 127 3.23 17.32 3.11
N TRP A 128 3.15 16.46 2.11
CA TRP A 128 2.02 15.57 1.87
C TRP A 128 2.47 14.11 1.79
N PHE A 129 1.69 13.24 2.43
CA PHE A 129 1.71 11.81 2.17
C PHE A 129 0.50 11.44 1.33
N SER A 130 0.70 10.84 0.16
CA SER A 130 -0.40 10.41 -0.71
C SER A 130 -0.44 8.92 -0.97
N VAL A 131 -1.66 8.41 -1.13
CA VAL A 131 -1.97 7.03 -1.52
C VAL A 131 -3.37 6.99 -2.11
N ASP A 132 -3.62 6.09 -3.06
CA ASP A 132 -4.97 5.81 -3.51
C ASP A 132 -5.70 4.90 -2.51
N GLN A 133 -6.95 5.20 -2.18
CA GLN A 133 -7.77 4.37 -1.29
C GLN A 133 -7.97 2.96 -1.90
N PRO A 134 -7.42 1.90 -1.27
CA PRO A 134 -7.44 0.53 -1.80
C PRO A 134 -8.82 0.03 -2.22
N SER A 135 -9.85 0.19 -1.38
CA SER A 135 -11.21 -0.29 -1.71
C SER A 135 -11.75 0.29 -3.01
N THR A 136 -11.50 1.58 -3.28
CA THR A 136 -11.92 2.21 -4.55
C THR A 136 -11.10 1.72 -5.73
N ARG A 137 -9.79 1.52 -5.55
CA ARG A 137 -8.89 1.03 -6.61
C ARG A 137 -9.24 -0.39 -7.04
N PHE A 138 -9.41 -1.29 -6.07
CA PHE A 138 -9.69 -2.72 -6.31
C PHE A 138 -11.15 -2.99 -6.71
N SER A 139 -12.08 -2.06 -6.47
CA SER A 139 -13.47 -2.19 -6.97
C SER A 139 -13.58 -2.31 -8.50
N SER A 140 -12.57 -1.85 -9.25
CA SER A 140 -12.55 -1.94 -10.71
C SER A 140 -12.48 -3.36 -11.27
N PHE A 141 -12.20 -4.36 -10.44
CA PHE A 141 -12.19 -5.77 -10.86
C PHE A 141 -13.58 -6.40 -10.91
N ASP A 142 -14.60 -5.77 -10.33
CA ASP A 142 -15.97 -6.28 -10.25
C ASP A 142 -16.04 -7.71 -9.66
N ASP A 143 -15.21 -7.94 -8.63
CA ASP A 143 -15.08 -9.21 -7.92
C ASP A 143 -15.23 -8.96 -6.41
N PRO A 144 -16.21 -9.58 -5.73
CA PRO A 144 -16.48 -9.34 -4.32
C PRO A 144 -15.33 -9.76 -3.39
N GLU A 145 -14.56 -10.79 -3.74
CA GLU A 145 -13.43 -11.27 -2.94
C GLU A 145 -12.28 -10.26 -3.01
N ILE A 146 -12.04 -9.69 -4.19
CA ILE A 146 -11.06 -8.62 -4.37
C ILE A 146 -11.52 -7.32 -3.69
N ALA A 147 -12.83 -7.03 -3.74
CA ALA A 147 -13.40 -5.86 -3.07
C ALA A 147 -13.23 -5.93 -1.54
N GLU A 148 -13.44 -7.11 -0.95
CA GLU A 148 -13.23 -7.34 0.49
C GLU A 148 -11.76 -7.08 0.87
N VAL A 149 -10.80 -7.58 0.09
CA VAL A 149 -9.38 -7.30 0.34
C VAL A 149 -9.07 -5.80 0.24
N GLY A 150 -9.69 -5.09 -0.69
CA GLY A 150 -9.59 -3.62 -0.77
C GLY A 150 -10.06 -2.93 0.51
N VAL A 151 -11.20 -3.35 1.07
CA VAL A 151 -11.71 -2.82 2.35
C VAL A 151 -10.80 -3.20 3.52
N TYR A 152 -10.27 -4.42 3.53
CA TYR A 152 -9.30 -4.84 4.53
C TYR A 152 -8.03 -3.97 4.50
N LEU A 153 -7.53 -3.64 3.31
CA LEU A 153 -6.39 -2.75 3.13
C LEU A 153 -6.68 -1.30 3.56
N ASP A 154 -7.91 -0.82 3.42
CA ASP A 154 -8.30 0.50 3.97
C ASP A 154 -8.10 0.54 5.49
N ALA A 155 -8.52 -0.51 6.20
CA ALA A 155 -8.35 -0.60 7.66
C ALA A 155 -6.86 -0.69 8.05
N LYS A 156 -6.04 -1.41 7.28
CA LYS A 156 -4.59 -1.48 7.49
C LYS A 156 -3.91 -0.12 7.27
N LEU A 157 -4.31 0.62 6.24
CA LEU A 157 -3.83 1.99 6.03
C LEU A 157 -4.24 2.92 7.18
N ALA A 158 -5.46 2.81 7.70
CA ALA A 158 -5.89 3.59 8.86
C ALA A 158 -5.00 3.31 10.10
N GLY A 159 -4.65 2.04 10.33
CA GLY A 159 -3.71 1.64 11.37
C GLY A 159 -2.33 2.27 11.17
N LEU A 160 -1.76 2.16 9.96
CA LEU A 160 -0.47 2.78 9.64
C LEU A 160 -0.50 4.30 9.80
N PHE A 161 -1.56 4.96 9.36
CA PHE A 161 -1.71 6.42 9.51
C PHE A 161 -1.70 6.83 10.97
N THR A 162 -2.41 6.08 11.81
CA THR A 162 -2.40 6.29 13.27
C THR A 162 -0.99 6.14 13.84
N THR A 163 -0.25 5.09 13.47
CA THR A 163 1.16 4.89 13.88
C THR A 163 2.06 6.04 13.47
N LEU A 164 1.84 6.59 12.28
CA LEU A 164 2.62 7.71 11.73
C LEU A 164 2.19 9.08 12.28
N GLY A 165 1.12 9.14 13.08
CA GLY A 165 0.56 10.40 13.58
C GLY A 165 -0.17 11.22 12.51
N LEU A 166 -0.60 10.58 11.42
CA LEU A 166 -1.34 11.20 10.34
C LEU A 166 -2.84 11.26 10.66
N GLY A 167 -3.52 12.25 10.09
CA GLY A 167 -4.98 12.29 10.09
C GLY A 167 -5.57 11.08 9.34
N VAL A 168 -6.53 10.38 9.96
CA VAL A 168 -7.20 9.22 9.35
C VAL A 168 -8.48 9.68 8.65
N PRO A 169 -8.58 9.64 7.31
CA PRO A 169 -9.81 10.01 6.62
C PRO A 169 -10.95 9.07 7.00
N ALA A 170 -12.15 9.62 7.24
CA ALA A 170 -13.35 8.83 7.54
C ALA A 170 -13.69 7.77 6.49
N GLY A 171 -13.18 7.94 5.26
CA GLY A 171 -13.31 6.96 4.18
C GLY A 171 -12.62 5.61 4.46
N LEU A 172 -11.60 5.58 5.30
CA LEU A 172 -10.84 4.37 5.63
C LEU A 172 -11.44 3.57 6.80
N THR A 173 -12.22 4.23 7.66
CA THR A 173 -12.78 3.63 8.88
C THR A 173 -14.25 3.24 8.75
N ARG A 174 -14.86 3.49 7.59
CA ARG A 174 -16.31 3.32 7.37
C ARG A 174 -16.79 1.86 7.41
N TRP A 175 -15.88 0.88 7.49
CA TRP A 175 -16.20 -0.55 7.54
C TRP A 175 -15.71 -1.20 8.85
N MET A 176 -16.14 -0.67 9.99
CA MET A 176 -16.14 -1.40 11.27
C MET A 176 -17.59 -1.74 11.70
N GLY A 177 -18.40 -2.21 10.75
CA GLY A 177 -19.83 -2.49 10.94
C GLY A 177 -20.12 -3.98 11.11
N THR A 178 -20.29 -4.40 12.37
CA THR A 178 -21.08 -5.57 12.83
C THR A 178 -20.81 -6.93 12.15
N GLY A 179 -19.73 -7.61 12.53
CA GLY A 179 -19.48 -8.97 12.02
C GLY A 179 -18.58 -9.89 12.84
N ASP A 180 -18.05 -9.49 14.01
CA ASP A 180 -17.26 -10.41 14.82
C ASP A 180 -17.46 -10.20 16.33
N ARG A 181 -18.60 -10.73 16.80
CA ARG A 181 -18.77 -11.22 18.16
C ARG A 181 -19.27 -12.65 18.02
N ARG A 182 -18.38 -13.57 17.65
CA ARG A 182 -18.52 -15.01 17.94
C ARG A 182 -17.26 -15.76 17.49
N GLN A 183 -16.26 -15.80 18.37
CA GLN A 183 -15.46 -17.00 18.69
C GLN A 183 -14.43 -16.66 19.78
N LEU A 184 -14.94 -16.51 21.01
CA LEU A 184 -14.19 -16.82 22.22
C LEU A 184 -15.14 -17.57 23.15
N SER A 185 -15.11 -18.89 23.04
CA SER A 185 -15.58 -19.86 24.02
C SER A 185 -14.76 -21.12 23.84
#